data_AF-A0A1I8ARP2-F1
#
_entry.id   AF-A0A1I8ARP2-F1
#
_cell.length_a   1.000
_cell.length_b   1.000
_cell.length_c   1.000
_cell.angle_alpha   90.00
_cell.angle_beta   90.00
_cell.angle_gamma   90.00
#
_symmetry.space_group_name_H-M   'P 1'
#
loop_
_entity.id
_entity.type
_entity.pdbx_description
1 polymer ?
#
loop_
_entity_poly.entity_id
_entity_poly.type
_entity_poly.pdbx_seq_one_letter_code
_entity_poly.pdbx_strand_id
1 'polypeptide(L)'
;TVLLPKMNKWIHSNGTRLAKTLTVEADPRVTAMLDDNAALARVWEAETGPWAALGLLGVVTRAHTFQCEKNLAETELLEFLKKEKFDLGISEVFDACGLAIFDEIGLEKHVIMQTALLPEKVAQAFGIPNLPSLVPAYYSDAPMEWATHRGR
;
A
#
# COMPACT_ATOMS: atom_id res chain seq x y z
N THR A 1 -5.04 -10.18 -13.52
CA THR A 1 -3.61 -10.42 -13.20
C THR A 1 -3.24 -9.57 -12.01
N VAL A 2 -2.35 -10.03 -11.12
CA VAL A 2 -1.86 -9.26 -9.96
C VAL A 2 -0.34 -9.21 -10.02
N LEU A 3 0.23 -8.00 -9.97
CA LEU A 3 1.67 -7.77 -9.84
C LEU A 3 2.04 -7.69 -8.36
N LEU A 4 3.00 -8.50 -7.92
CA LEU A 4 3.36 -8.70 -6.52
C LEU A 4 4.87 -8.61 -6.30
N PRO A 5 5.37 -7.45 -5.85
CA PRO A 5 6.74 -7.34 -5.37
C PRO A 5 6.95 -8.13 -4.07
N LYS A 6 7.93 -9.03 -4.00
CA LYS A 6 8.24 -9.86 -2.82
C LYS A 6 9.03 -9.09 -1.77
N MET A 7 8.47 -8.00 -1.24
CA MET A 7 9.19 -7.04 -0.39
C MET A 7 9.62 -7.61 0.97
N ASN A 8 8.86 -8.55 1.54
CA ASN A 8 9.09 -9.08 2.88
C ASN A 8 9.28 -10.61 2.83
N LYS A 9 10.47 -11.08 3.25
CA LYS A 9 10.86 -12.50 3.24
C LYS A 9 10.00 -13.40 4.15
N TRP A 10 9.35 -12.82 5.15
CA TRP A 10 8.51 -13.52 6.12
C TRP A 10 7.09 -13.79 5.59
N ILE A 11 6.72 -13.19 4.46
CA ILE A 11 5.41 -13.36 3.84
C ILE A 11 5.50 -14.37 2.70
N HIS A 12 4.87 -15.53 2.89
CA HIS A 12 4.85 -16.62 1.89
C HIS A 12 3.55 -16.66 1.08
N SER A 13 2.52 -15.91 1.50
CA SER A 13 1.25 -15.83 0.80
C SER A 13 1.28 -14.75 -0.27
N ASN A 14 0.62 -15.01 -1.41
CA ASN A 14 0.40 -14.03 -2.48
C ASN A 14 -0.99 -13.36 -2.40
N GLY A 15 -1.81 -13.71 -1.40
CA GLY A 15 -3.14 -13.14 -1.17
C GLY A 15 -4.22 -13.49 -2.20
N THR A 16 -3.95 -14.38 -3.18
CA THR A 16 -4.90 -14.71 -4.25
C THR A 16 -4.89 -16.20 -4.60
N ARG A 17 -6.07 -16.74 -4.95
CA ARG A 17 -6.23 -18.15 -5.35
C ARG A 17 -6.45 -18.34 -6.86
N LEU A 18 -7.10 -17.38 -7.51
CA LEU A 18 -7.59 -17.52 -8.89
C LEU A 18 -6.87 -16.59 -9.89
N ALA A 19 -6.21 -15.54 -9.41
CA ALA A 19 -5.59 -14.57 -10.29
C ALA A 19 -4.21 -15.06 -10.79
N LYS A 20 -3.90 -14.81 -12.07
CA LYS A 20 -2.54 -14.90 -12.61
C LYS A 20 -1.64 -13.94 -11.83
N THR A 21 -0.58 -14.46 -11.22
CA THR A 21 0.38 -13.68 -10.42
C THR A 21 1.66 -13.43 -11.20
N LEU A 22 2.12 -12.18 -11.20
CA LEU A 22 3.44 -11.78 -11.67
C LEU A 22 4.22 -11.33 -10.45
N THR A 23 5.44 -11.84 -10.25
CA THR A 23 6.23 -11.49 -9.07
C THR A 23 7.51 -10.78 -9.47
N VAL A 24 7.87 -9.76 -8.70
CA VAL A 24 9.14 -9.03 -8.84
C VAL A 24 9.92 -9.20 -7.55
N GLU A 25 11.22 -9.40 -7.66
CA GLU A 25 12.08 -9.51 -6.47
C GLU A 25 12.22 -8.16 -5.78
N ALA A 26 12.44 -8.16 -4.47
CA ALA A 26 12.57 -6.94 -3.69
C ALA A 26 13.82 -6.12 -4.07
N ASP A 27 13.73 -4.80 -3.96
CA ASP A 27 14.92 -3.94 -3.96
C ASP A 27 15.79 -4.22 -2.72
N PRO A 28 17.13 -4.31 -2.83
CA PRO A 28 18.01 -4.55 -1.69
C PRO A 28 17.85 -3.53 -0.55
N ARG A 29 17.46 -2.28 -0.86
CA ARG A 29 17.15 -1.25 0.14
C ARG A 29 15.90 -1.61 0.94
N VAL A 30 14.91 -2.20 0.28
CA VAL A 30 13.65 -2.62 0.91
C VAL A 30 13.87 -3.87 1.76
N THR A 31 14.63 -4.85 1.28
CA THR A 31 14.93 -6.04 2.08
C THR A 31 15.67 -5.69 3.35
N ALA A 32 16.63 -4.76 3.31
CA ALA A 32 17.33 -4.29 4.50
C ALA A 32 16.39 -3.57 5.49
N MET A 33 15.38 -2.84 5.00
CA MET A 33 14.39 -2.16 5.84
C MET A 33 13.39 -3.12 6.50
N LEU A 34 13.04 -4.21 5.82
CA LEU A 34 12.02 -5.17 6.25
C LEU A 34 12.62 -6.48 6.80
N ASP A 35 13.93 -6.52 7.01
CA ASP A 35 14.64 -7.73 7.45
C ASP A 35 14.19 -8.15 8.87
N ASP A 36 14.02 -7.15 9.75
CA ASP A 36 13.45 -7.30 11.08
C ASP A 36 11.93 -7.12 11.04
N ASN A 37 11.20 -8.20 11.36
CA ASN A 37 9.74 -8.21 11.38
C ASN A 37 9.16 -7.86 12.76
N ALA A 38 9.98 -7.65 13.80
CA ALA A 38 9.50 -7.46 15.16
C ALA A 38 8.60 -6.23 15.31
N ALA A 39 8.94 -5.13 14.63
CA ALA A 39 8.12 -3.92 14.63
C ALA A 39 6.77 -4.12 13.90
N LEU A 40 6.78 -4.78 12.74
CA LEU A 40 5.56 -5.08 11.98
C LEU A 40 4.65 -6.07 12.72
N ALA A 41 5.22 -7.06 13.41
CA ALA A 41 4.45 -8.04 14.18
C ALA A 41 3.63 -7.40 15.31
N ARG A 42 4.06 -6.25 15.82
CA ARG A 42 3.42 -5.53 16.93
C ARG A 42 2.66 -4.27 16.49
N VAL A 43 2.52 -4.04 15.19
CA VAL A 43 1.87 -2.82 14.66
C VAL A 43 0.41 -2.69 15.14
N TRP A 44 -0.27 -3.82 15.36
CA TRP A 44 -1.64 -3.86 15.85
C TRP A 44 -1.79 -3.55 17.35
N GLU A 45 -0.70 -3.68 18.12
CA GLU A 45 -0.64 -3.37 19.55
C GLU A 45 -0.10 -1.96 19.80
N ALA A 46 0.41 -1.29 18.77
CA ALA A 46 1.08 -0.01 18.92
C ALA A 46 0.05 1.11 19.11
N GLU A 47 0.04 1.72 20.29
CA GLU A 47 -0.53 3.05 20.47
C GLU A 47 0.36 4.05 19.74
N THR A 48 -0.10 4.53 18.58
CA THR A 48 0.70 5.42 17.74
C THR A 48 0.34 6.87 18.00
N GLY A 49 1.10 7.53 18.87
CA GLY A 49 1.08 8.99 18.93
C GLY A 49 1.46 9.60 17.55
N PRO A 50 1.14 10.88 17.29
CA PRO A 50 1.31 11.49 15.97
C PRO A 50 2.72 11.34 15.37
N TRP A 51 3.77 11.42 16.21
CA TRP A 51 5.16 11.27 15.79
C TRP A 51 5.51 9.84 15.38
N ALA A 52 5.00 8.84 16.11
CA ALA A 52 5.20 7.43 15.78
C ALA A 52 4.46 7.06 14.48
N ALA A 53 3.22 7.56 14.32
CA ALA A 53 2.45 7.40 13.09
C ALA A 53 3.16 8.03 11.88
N LEU A 54 3.68 9.26 12.03
CA LEU A 54 4.47 9.93 10.98
C LEU A 54 5.74 9.15 10.63
N GLY A 55 6.45 8.62 11.63
CA GLY A 55 7.62 7.77 11.45
C GLY A 55 7.29 6.49 10.65
N LEU A 56 6.23 5.78 11.04
CA LEU A 56 5.76 4.58 10.35
C LEU A 56 5.39 4.88 8.89
N LEU A 57 4.61 5.95 8.65
CA LEU A 57 4.23 6.37 7.32
C LEU A 57 5.46 6.70 6.46
N GLY A 58 6.48 7.32 7.06
CA GLY A 58 7.76 7.59 6.41
C GLY A 58 8.51 6.33 6.00
N VAL A 59 8.53 5.29 6.84
CA VAL A 59 9.14 3.99 6.52
C VAL A 59 8.39 3.32 5.37
N VAL A 60 7.06 3.25 5.45
CA VAL A 60 6.20 2.67 4.40
C VAL A 60 6.42 3.40 3.08
N THR A 61 6.35 4.73 3.09
CA THR A 61 6.54 5.54 1.88
C THR A 61 7.90 5.27 1.23
N ARG A 62 9.00 5.28 2.00
CA ARG A 62 10.34 5.00 1.46
C ARG A 62 10.46 3.58 0.88
N ALA A 63 9.93 2.58 1.58
CA ALA A 63 9.97 1.20 1.11
C ALA A 63 9.23 1.06 -0.24
N HIS A 64 8.04 1.65 -0.36
CA HIS A 64 7.28 1.66 -1.62
C HIS A 64 7.99 2.48 -2.71
N THR A 65 8.61 3.62 -2.39
CA THR A 65 9.38 4.40 -3.37
C THR A 65 10.56 3.60 -3.93
N PHE A 66 11.38 2.99 -3.07
CA PHE A 66 12.53 2.18 -3.53
C PHE A 66 12.09 0.97 -4.34
N GLN A 67 11.03 0.28 -3.90
CA GLN A 67 10.50 -0.82 -4.69
C GLN A 67 9.95 -0.35 -6.04
N CYS A 68 9.34 0.83 -6.09
CA CYS A 68 8.81 1.38 -7.32
C CYS A 68 9.90 1.71 -8.34
N GLU A 69 10.99 2.36 -7.90
CA GLU A 69 12.16 2.62 -8.75
C GLU A 69 12.67 1.32 -9.39
N LYS A 70 12.76 0.24 -8.61
CA LYS A 70 13.15 -1.07 -9.14
C LYS A 70 12.12 -1.59 -10.14
N ASN A 71 10.83 -1.59 -9.79
CA ASN A 71 9.77 -2.10 -10.67
C ASN A 71 9.75 -1.38 -12.02
N LEU A 72 9.96 -0.06 -12.03
CA LEU A 72 10.02 0.75 -13.25
C LEU A 72 11.31 0.53 -14.07
N ALA A 73 12.38 0.04 -13.44
CA ALA A 73 13.61 -0.35 -14.15
C ALA A 73 13.49 -1.73 -14.84
N GLU A 74 12.51 -2.56 -14.47
CA GLU A 74 12.27 -3.88 -15.06
C GLU A 74 11.58 -3.77 -16.44
N THR A 75 12.36 -3.40 -17.46
CA THR A 75 11.86 -3.16 -18.83
C THR A 75 11.11 -4.35 -19.43
N GLU A 76 11.57 -5.59 -19.19
CA GLU A 76 10.89 -6.80 -19.68
C GLU A 76 9.49 -6.98 -19.07
N LEU A 77 9.33 -6.63 -17.79
CA LEU A 77 8.04 -6.65 -17.12
C LEU A 77 7.10 -5.60 -17.72
N LEU A 78 7.56 -4.36 -17.90
CA LEU A 78 6.74 -3.29 -18.45
C LEU A 78 6.30 -3.58 -19.89
N GLU A 79 7.22 -4.10 -20.72
CA GLU A 79 6.93 -4.59 -22.07
C GLU A 79 5.86 -5.70 -22.07
N PHE A 80 5.96 -6.64 -21.13
CA PHE A 80 4.96 -7.69 -20.95
C PHE A 80 3.60 -7.12 -20.56
N LEU A 81 3.55 -6.24 -19.56
CA LEU A 81 2.32 -5.62 -19.08
C LEU A 81 1.62 -4.79 -20.17
N LYS A 82 2.41 -4.07 -20.98
CA LYS A 82 1.91 -3.29 -22.13
C LYS A 82 1.29 -4.17 -23.21
N LYS A 83 1.85 -5.36 -23.45
CA LYS A 83 1.34 -6.33 -24.44
C LYS A 83 0.02 -6.97 -24.01
N GLU A 84 -0.22 -7.11 -22.70
CA GLU A 84 -1.47 -7.71 -22.18
C GLU A 84 -2.70 -6.84 -22.44
N LYS A 85 -2.54 -5.52 -22.67
CA LYS A 85 -3.64 -4.58 -23.01
C LYS A 85 -4.82 -4.68 -22.03
N PHE A 86 -4.56 -4.46 -20.74
CA PHE A 86 -5.59 -4.47 -19.71
C PHE A 86 -6.67 -3.41 -19.97
N ASP A 87 -7.93 -3.73 -19.64
CA ASP A 87 -9.05 -2.78 -19.75
C ASP A 87 -9.22 -1.91 -18.48
N LEU A 88 -8.64 -2.33 -17.36
CA LEU A 88 -8.75 -1.67 -16.06
C LEU A 88 -7.54 -1.97 -15.17
N GLY A 89 -6.96 -0.92 -14.58
CA GLY A 89 -5.95 -0.98 -13.52
C GLY A 89 -6.56 -0.76 -12.14
N ILE A 90 -6.08 -1.49 -11.14
CA ILE A 90 -6.46 -1.29 -9.73
C ILE A 90 -5.17 -1.18 -8.91
N SER A 91 -5.01 -0.10 -8.17
CA SER A 91 -3.84 0.17 -7.32
C SER A 91 -4.28 0.58 -5.92
N GLU A 92 -3.53 0.17 -4.90
CA GLU A 92 -3.79 0.55 -3.51
C GLU A 92 -3.25 1.97 -3.23
N VAL A 93 -3.96 2.77 -2.41
CA VAL A 93 -3.57 4.16 -2.08
C VAL A 93 -2.15 4.26 -1.52
N PHE A 94 -1.74 3.31 -0.69
CA PHE A 94 -0.40 3.32 -0.08
C PHE A 94 0.71 2.89 -1.05
N ASP A 95 0.36 2.28 -2.18
CA ASP A 95 1.30 1.89 -3.23
C ASP A 95 1.01 2.66 -4.54
N ALA A 96 1.36 3.94 -4.53
CA ALA A 96 1.20 4.82 -5.69
C ALA A 96 2.01 4.37 -6.92
N CYS A 97 2.91 3.37 -6.79
CA CYS A 97 3.65 2.83 -7.90
C CYS A 97 2.76 2.26 -9.00
N GLY A 98 1.59 1.71 -8.63
CA GLY A 98 0.63 1.22 -9.60
C GLY A 98 0.24 2.28 -10.62
N LEU A 99 0.08 3.54 -10.20
CA LEU A 99 -0.21 4.66 -11.10
C LEU A 99 0.93 4.94 -12.08
N ALA A 100 2.17 4.92 -11.61
CA ALA A 100 3.34 5.12 -12.47
C ALA A 100 3.47 3.99 -13.52
N ILE A 101 3.19 2.75 -13.11
CA ILE A 101 3.16 1.60 -14.04
C ILE A 101 2.03 1.76 -15.05
N PHE A 102 0.84 2.20 -14.63
CA PHE A 102 -0.29 2.41 -15.53
C PHE A 102 0.02 3.48 -16.58
N ASP A 103 0.65 4.59 -16.18
CA ASP A 103 1.11 5.64 -17.09
C ASP A 103 2.12 5.09 -18.10
N GLU A 104 3.15 4.37 -17.64
CA GLU A 104 4.21 3.81 -18.48
C GLU A 104 3.70 2.80 -19.53
N ILE A 105 2.70 1.99 -19.17
CA ILE A 105 2.10 1.01 -20.11
C ILE A 105 0.97 1.60 -20.96
N GLY A 106 0.57 2.86 -20.73
CA GLY A 106 -0.51 3.54 -21.45
C GLY A 106 -1.92 3.10 -21.04
N LEU A 107 -2.11 2.70 -19.78
CA LEU A 107 -3.40 2.29 -19.22
C LEU A 107 -4.16 3.49 -18.62
N GLU A 108 -5.09 4.05 -19.39
CA GLU A 108 -5.86 5.22 -18.97
C GLU A 108 -6.95 4.91 -17.94
N LYS A 109 -7.54 3.72 -18.02
CA LYS A 109 -8.65 3.32 -17.14
C LYS A 109 -8.08 2.68 -15.88
N HIS A 110 -8.06 3.42 -14.79
CA HIS A 110 -7.61 2.91 -13.51
C HIS A 110 -8.44 3.44 -12.34
N VAL A 111 -8.45 2.68 -11.25
CA VAL A 111 -9.03 3.08 -9.97
C VAL A 111 -8.00 2.90 -8.85
N ILE A 112 -8.05 3.81 -7.89
CA ILE A 112 -7.28 3.68 -6.65
C ILE A 112 -8.22 3.16 -5.59
N MET A 113 -7.83 2.08 -4.92
CA MET A 113 -8.58 1.45 -3.84
C MET A 113 -7.91 1.73 -2.51
N GLN A 114 -8.73 1.84 -1.46
CA GLN A 114 -8.29 1.93 -0.08
C GLN A 114 -9.29 1.13 0.76
N THR A 115 -8.78 0.31 1.67
CA THR A 115 -9.61 -0.47 2.60
C THR A 115 -9.93 0.29 3.89
N ALA A 116 -9.11 1.28 4.23
CA ALA A 116 -9.28 2.16 5.37
C ALA A 116 -10.03 3.48 5.01
N LEU A 117 -10.09 4.42 5.95
CA LEU A 117 -10.55 5.77 5.66
C LEU A 117 -9.61 6.47 4.68
N LEU A 118 -10.17 7.25 3.76
CA LEU A 118 -9.41 7.96 2.74
C LEU A 118 -8.47 8.99 3.39
N PRO A 119 -7.14 8.93 3.15
CA PRO A 119 -6.23 9.92 3.72
C PRO A 119 -6.55 11.32 3.21
N GLU A 120 -6.38 12.33 4.07
CA GLU A 120 -6.78 13.72 3.78
C GLU A 120 -6.19 14.24 2.46
N LYS A 121 -4.91 13.98 2.19
CA LYS A 121 -4.23 14.39 0.95
C LYS A 121 -4.81 13.73 -0.30
N VAL A 122 -5.27 12.49 -0.19
CA VAL A 122 -5.92 11.79 -1.30
C VAL A 122 -7.32 12.36 -1.51
N ALA A 123 -8.09 12.59 -0.45
CA ALA A 123 -9.40 13.23 -0.51
C ALA A 123 -9.32 14.62 -1.18
N GLN A 124 -8.32 15.43 -0.80
CA GLN A 124 -8.05 16.73 -1.41
C GLN A 124 -7.79 16.63 -2.92
N ALA A 125 -7.00 15.65 -3.37
CA ALA A 125 -6.71 15.44 -4.79
C ALA A 125 -7.97 15.15 -5.63
N PHE A 126 -8.98 14.51 -5.02
CA PHE A 126 -10.27 14.21 -5.65
C PHE A 126 -11.36 15.24 -5.35
N GLY A 127 -11.06 16.33 -4.64
CA GLY A 127 -12.07 17.32 -4.25
C GLY A 127 -13.11 16.81 -3.26
N ILE A 128 -12.80 15.73 -2.54
CA ILE A 128 -13.68 15.11 -1.54
C ILE A 128 -13.49 15.83 -0.20
N PRO A 129 -14.57 16.31 0.45
CA PRO A 129 -14.45 16.99 1.73
C PRO A 129 -14.03 16.01 2.83
N ASN A 130 -12.94 16.32 3.53
CA ASN A 130 -12.39 15.52 4.64
C ASN A 130 -12.41 16.30 5.97
N LEU A 131 -13.52 17.01 6.24
CA LEU A 131 -13.67 17.81 7.45
C LEU A 131 -13.85 16.91 8.68
N PRO A 132 -13.35 17.30 9.87
CA PRO A 132 -13.57 16.54 11.10
C PRO A 132 -15.04 16.26 11.43
N SER A 133 -15.97 17.10 10.96
CA SER A 133 -17.41 16.88 11.11
C SER A 133 -17.99 15.77 10.23
N LEU A 134 -17.29 15.39 9.15
CA LEU A 134 -17.72 14.36 8.20
C LEU A 134 -17.02 13.01 8.44
N VAL A 135 -15.74 13.06 8.84
CA VAL A 135 -14.91 11.89 9.12
C VAL A 135 -14.33 11.95 10.54
N PRO A 136 -15.17 12.03 11.59
CA PRO A 136 -14.70 12.25 12.97
C PRO A 136 -13.74 11.15 13.43
N ALA A 137 -13.93 9.91 12.96
CA ALA A 137 -13.07 8.77 13.26
C ALA A 137 -11.60 8.96 12.84
N TYR A 138 -11.33 9.79 11.84
CA TYR A 138 -9.96 10.09 11.40
C TYR A 138 -9.23 11.05 12.36
N TYR A 139 -10.00 11.84 13.13
CA TYR A 139 -9.51 12.89 14.01
C TYR A 139 -9.73 12.58 15.50
N SER A 140 -10.35 11.44 15.82
CA SER A 140 -10.62 11.02 17.19
C SER A 140 -9.60 9.99 17.65
N ASP A 141 -8.96 10.24 18.80
CA ASP A 141 -8.35 9.20 19.60
C ASP A 141 -9.47 8.39 20.26
N ALA A 142 -10.13 7.51 19.51
CA ALA A 142 -11.05 6.55 20.09
C ALA A 142 -10.24 5.37 20.61
N PRO A 143 -10.13 5.16 21.93
CA PRO A 143 -9.59 3.91 22.44
C PRO A 143 -10.39 2.74 21.86
N MET A 144 -9.72 1.66 21.46
CA MET A 144 -10.36 0.41 21.02
C MET A 144 -11.08 -0.27 22.20
N GLU A 145 -12.14 0.34 22.73
CA GLU A 145 -12.93 -0.20 23.84
C GLU A 145 -13.83 -1.37 23.41
N TRP A 146 -13.95 -1.66 22.11
CA TRP A 146 -14.71 -2.81 21.63
C TRP A 146 -14.04 -4.16 21.95
N ALA A 147 -12.74 -4.16 22.28
CA ALA A 147 -12.00 -5.36 22.67
C ALA A 147 -12.21 -5.76 24.15
N THR A 148 -12.61 -4.83 25.02
CA THR A 148 -12.76 -5.08 26.47
C THR A 148 -14.14 -5.61 26.88
N HIS A 149 -15.10 -5.71 25.96
CA HIS A 149 -16.46 -6.20 26.26
C HIS A 149 -16.73 -7.66 25.87
N ARG A 150 -15.77 -8.40 25.29
CA ARG A 150 -15.87 -9.87 25.12
C ARG A 150 -15.00 -10.60 26.14
N GLY A 151 -15.47 -10.65 27.38
CA GLY A 151 -14.73 -11.37 28.43
C GLY A 151 -15.28 -11.16 29.83
N ARG A 152 -16.60 -11.24 30.00
CA ARG A 152 -17.23 -11.53 31.29
C ARG A 152 -18.31 -12.58 31.07
#